data_AF-A0A951W8D3-F1
#
_entry.id   AF-A0A951W8D3-F1
#
_cell.length_a   1.000
_cell.length_b   1.000
_cell.length_c   1.000
_cell.angle_alpha   90.00
_cell.angle_beta   90.00
_cell.angle_gamma   90.00
#
_symmetry.space_group_name_H-M   'P 1'
#
loop_
_entity.id
_entity.type
_entity.pdbx_description
1 polymer ?
#
loop_
_entity_poly.entity_id
_entity_poly.type
_entity_poly.pdbx_seq_one_letter_code
_entity_poly.pdbx_strand_id
1 'polypeptide(L)'
;MKKLYYISLICIICISLSSCFKKKEKEICDENKICYTEGPDDLYVKLKISKSNKPVEIRMYKGYYDKGEKIDKFFTNNTEETYLLPIDNRYTATAKYVVNGDTIMVIDSDELGNGAYKNCDKSCYDWEEGILLDLELKK
;
A
#
# COMPACT_ATOMS: atom_id res chain seq x y z
N MET A 1 18.85 -38.27 -50.28
CA MET A 1 19.05 -37.27 -49.20
C MET A 1 18.20 -35.99 -49.33
N LYS A 2 17.25 -35.88 -50.28
CA LYS A 2 16.37 -34.68 -50.41
C LYS A 2 14.95 -34.86 -49.86
N LYS A 3 14.50 -36.10 -49.59
CA LYS A 3 13.14 -36.40 -49.09
C LYS A 3 12.98 -36.37 -47.57
N LEU A 4 14.07 -36.48 -46.80
CA LEU A 4 14.05 -36.37 -45.33
C LEU A 4 13.94 -34.92 -44.84
N TYR A 5 14.36 -33.94 -45.65
CA TYR A 5 14.27 -32.51 -45.33
C TYR A 5 12.82 -31.98 -45.39
N TYR A 6 11.98 -32.53 -46.27
CA TYR A 6 10.60 -32.06 -46.42
C TYR A 6 9.70 -32.45 -45.25
N ILE A 7 9.95 -33.59 -44.60
CA ILE A 7 9.17 -34.04 -43.44
C ILE A 7 9.52 -33.20 -42.20
N SER A 8 10.79 -32.81 -42.04
CA SER A 8 11.23 -31.92 -40.96
C SER A 8 10.73 -30.49 -41.11
N LEU A 9 10.49 -30.01 -42.34
CA LEU A 9 9.99 -28.65 -42.59
C LEU A 9 8.49 -28.52 -42.30
N ILE A 10 7.72 -29.60 -42.46
CA ILE A 10 6.28 -29.62 -42.21
C ILE A 10 5.95 -29.67 -40.70
N CYS A 11 6.78 -30.35 -39.89
CA CYS A 11 6.57 -30.40 -38.43
C CYS A 11 6.79 -29.05 -37.72
N ILE A 12 7.60 -28.14 -38.27
CA ILE A 12 7.91 -26.84 -37.65
C ILE A 12 6.78 -25.81 -37.90
N ILE A 13 6.01 -25.97 -38.98
CA ILE A 13 4.90 -25.07 -39.35
C ILE A 13 3.63 -25.35 -38.54
N CYS A 14 3.47 -26.54 -37.96
CA CYS A 14 2.30 -26.88 -37.14
C CYS A 14 2.37 -26.35 -35.69
N ILE A 15 3.53 -25.90 -35.19
CA ILE A 15 3.70 -25.44 -33.80
C ILE A 15 3.36 -23.94 -33.65
N SER A 16 3.25 -23.19 -34.74
CA SER A 16 3.02 -21.74 -34.72
C SER A 16 1.55 -21.29 -34.62
N LEU A 17 0.57 -22.20 -34.52
CA LEU A 17 -0.85 -21.84 -34.42
C LEU A 17 -1.46 -22.00 -33.02
N SER A 18 -0.65 -22.30 -32.01
CA SER A 18 -1.04 -22.22 -30.59
C SER A 18 -1.12 -20.76 -30.12
N SER A 19 -1.83 -19.91 -30.85
CA SER A 19 -2.20 -18.58 -30.37
C SER A 19 -3.18 -18.77 -29.23
N CYS A 20 -2.66 -18.64 -28.01
CA CYS A 20 -3.47 -18.47 -26.80
C CYS A 20 -4.42 -17.29 -27.02
N PHE A 21 -5.66 -17.58 -27.43
CA PHE A 21 -6.78 -16.70 -27.18
C PHE A 21 -6.95 -16.62 -25.66
N LYS A 22 -6.19 -15.72 -25.01
CA LYS A 22 -6.57 -15.20 -23.71
C LYS A 22 -7.95 -14.61 -23.91
N LYS A 23 -8.98 -15.32 -23.43
CA LYS A 23 -10.32 -14.74 -23.26
C LYS A 23 -10.08 -13.42 -22.54
N LYS A 24 -10.33 -12.31 -23.22
CA LYS A 24 -10.49 -11.02 -22.55
C LYS A 24 -11.56 -11.30 -21.51
N GLU A 25 -11.17 -11.28 -20.23
CA GLU A 25 -12.13 -11.16 -19.16
C GLU A 25 -13.04 -10.00 -19.59
N LYS A 26 -14.34 -10.27 -19.71
CA LYS A 26 -15.30 -9.18 -19.86
C LYS A 26 -15.05 -8.31 -18.64
N GLU A 27 -14.48 -7.12 -18.82
CA GLU A 27 -14.56 -6.07 -17.81
C GLU A 27 -16.05 -5.92 -17.54
N ILE A 28 -16.50 -6.43 -16.40
CA ILE A 28 -17.89 -6.33 -15.97
C ILE A 28 -18.05 -4.86 -15.60
N CYS A 29 -18.39 -4.04 -16.60
CA CYS A 29 -18.78 -2.66 -16.41
C CYS A 29 -20.08 -2.67 -15.60
N ASP A 30 -20.02 -2.08 -14.41
CA ASP A 30 -21.19 -1.88 -13.56
C ASP A 30 -21.52 -0.39 -13.54
N GLU A 31 -22.49 0.00 -14.37
CA GLU A 31 -22.96 1.38 -14.48
C GLU A 31 -23.59 1.89 -13.16
N ASN A 32 -23.97 0.99 -12.25
CA ASN A 32 -24.58 1.35 -10.97
C ASN A 32 -23.56 1.48 -9.83
N LYS A 33 -22.30 1.08 -10.05
CA LYS A 33 -21.24 1.22 -9.04
C LYS A 33 -20.85 2.70 -8.93
N ILE A 34 -20.81 3.22 -7.70
CA ILE A 34 -20.34 4.58 -7.45
C ILE A 34 -18.87 4.69 -7.89
N CYS A 35 -18.61 5.58 -8.85
CA CYS A 35 -17.30 5.84 -9.41
C CYS A 35 -16.92 7.28 -9.12
N TYR A 36 -16.00 7.45 -8.18
CA TYR A 36 -15.39 8.75 -7.94
C TYR A 36 -14.24 8.98 -8.92
N THR A 37 -14.37 9.98 -9.79
CA THR A 37 -13.39 10.26 -10.86
C THR A 37 -12.26 11.18 -10.42
N GLU A 38 -12.41 11.81 -9.26
CA GLU A 38 -11.39 12.64 -8.63
C GLU A 38 -11.07 12.02 -7.27
N GLY A 39 -9.81 11.67 -7.06
CA GLY A 39 -9.31 11.15 -5.79
C GLY A 39 -8.96 12.30 -4.82
N PRO A 40 -8.84 12.00 -3.53
CA PRO A 40 -8.41 13.00 -2.55
C PRO A 40 -6.91 13.29 -2.67
N ASP A 41 -6.51 14.53 -2.36
CA ASP A 41 -5.09 14.91 -2.27
C ASP A 41 -4.45 14.43 -0.96
N ASP A 42 -5.24 14.30 0.10
CA ASP A 42 -4.81 13.90 1.44
C ASP A 42 -5.69 12.78 2.00
N LEU A 43 -5.09 11.87 2.78
CA LEU A 43 -5.79 10.82 3.51
C LEU A 43 -5.33 10.73 4.96
N TYR A 44 -6.13 10.03 5.77
CA TYR A 44 -5.84 9.88 7.18
C TYR A 44 -4.74 8.85 7.44
N VAL A 45 -3.78 9.20 8.30
CA VAL A 45 -2.84 8.26 8.90
C VAL A 45 -3.15 8.16 10.38
N LYS A 46 -3.61 6.98 10.81
CA LYS A 46 -3.93 6.70 12.21
C LYS A 46 -2.74 6.02 12.87
N LEU A 47 -2.38 6.46 14.06
CA LEU A 47 -1.37 5.83 14.88
C LEU A 47 -2.07 5.06 16.00
N LYS A 48 -1.75 3.77 16.17
CA LYS A 48 -2.21 2.98 17.30
C LYS A 48 -1.09 2.84 18.32
N ILE A 49 -1.32 3.27 19.55
CA ILE A 49 -0.27 3.43 20.57
C ILE A 49 -0.67 2.64 21.81
N SER A 50 0.27 1.90 22.40
CA SER A 50 0.02 1.20 23.65
C SER A 50 -0.16 2.16 24.81
N LYS A 51 -1.16 1.87 25.64
CA LYS A 51 -1.34 2.56 26.92
C LYS A 51 -0.08 2.41 27.78
N SER A 52 0.47 3.54 28.22
CA SER A 52 1.69 3.62 29.01
C SER A 52 1.47 4.48 30.25
N ASN A 53 2.19 4.17 31.33
CA ASN A 53 2.19 5.00 32.54
C ASN A 53 3.06 6.26 32.42
N LYS A 54 3.86 6.35 31.36
CA LYS A 54 4.70 7.50 31.02
C LYS A 54 4.37 7.96 29.60
N PRO A 55 4.50 9.26 29.30
CA PRO A 55 4.34 9.75 27.94
C PRO A 55 5.26 9.02 26.96
N VAL A 56 4.69 8.56 25.86
CA VAL A 56 5.38 7.88 24.78
C VAL A 56 5.91 8.93 23.81
N GLU A 57 7.21 8.88 23.47
CA GLU A 57 7.76 9.75 22.44
C GLU A 57 7.36 9.20 21.07
N ILE A 58 6.63 9.99 20.30
CA ILE A 58 6.26 9.67 18.92
C ILE A 58 7.10 10.50 17.97
N ARG A 59 7.55 9.90 16.87
CA ARG A 59 8.16 10.60 15.73
C ARG A 59 7.52 10.13 14.45
N MET A 60 7.20 11.06 13.57
CA MET A 60 6.57 10.81 12.28
C MET A 60 7.50 11.26 11.16
N TYR A 61 7.56 10.47 10.09
CA TYR A 61 8.45 10.68 8.96
C TYR A 61 7.71 10.51 7.64
N LYS A 62 8.04 11.36 6.66
CA LYS A 62 7.72 11.18 5.24
C LYS A 62 8.85 10.36 4.61
N GLY A 63 8.56 9.14 4.20
CA GLY A 63 9.51 8.15 3.71
C GLY A 63 9.90 7.12 4.78
N TYR A 64 11.00 6.42 4.55
CA TYR A 64 11.55 5.42 5.48
C TYR A 64 12.18 6.07 6.71
N TYR A 65 12.23 5.39 7.85
CA TYR A 65 12.79 5.96 9.10
C TYR A 65 14.21 6.52 8.99
N ASP A 66 15.09 5.86 8.24
CA ASP A 66 16.51 6.20 8.14
C ASP A 66 16.80 7.34 7.15
N LYS A 67 15.96 7.50 6.13
CA LYS A 67 16.15 8.41 5.00
C LYS A 67 15.03 9.45 4.84
N GLY A 68 13.97 9.32 5.62
CA GLY A 68 12.76 10.11 5.53
C GLY A 68 12.91 11.47 6.19
N GLU A 69 12.10 12.40 5.71
CA GLU A 69 11.97 13.72 6.30
C GLU A 69 11.14 13.62 7.57
N LYS A 70 11.65 14.10 8.70
CA LYS A 70 10.90 14.13 9.95
C LYS A 70 9.80 15.20 9.86
N ILE A 71 8.55 14.77 9.93
CA ILE A 71 7.36 15.63 9.90
C ILE A 71 7.08 16.19 11.30
N ASP A 72 7.12 15.32 12.32
CA ASP A 72 6.68 15.69 13.67
C ASP A 72 7.42 14.90 14.77
N LYS A 73 7.44 15.47 15.97
CA LYS A 73 7.93 14.85 17.20
C LYS A 73 7.19 15.41 18.42
N PHE A 74 6.56 14.53 19.18
CA PHE A 74 5.80 14.91 20.38
C PHE A 74 5.80 13.78 21.43
N PHE A 75 5.23 14.06 22.59
CA PHE A 75 5.00 13.08 23.65
C PHE A 75 3.49 13.00 23.92
N THR A 76 2.95 11.79 24.03
CA THR A 76 1.51 11.59 24.28
C THR A 76 1.25 10.46 25.29
N ASN A 77 0.13 10.56 26.00
CA ASN A 77 -0.46 9.46 26.78
C ASN A 77 -1.69 8.86 26.08
N ASN A 78 -2.06 9.38 24.91
CA ASN A 78 -3.18 8.87 24.13
C ASN A 78 -2.82 7.50 23.54
N THR A 79 -3.85 6.70 23.30
CA THR A 79 -3.71 5.41 22.63
C THR A 79 -3.90 5.51 21.12
N GLU A 80 -4.37 6.66 20.63
CA GLU A 80 -4.59 6.92 19.22
C GLU A 80 -4.22 8.37 18.91
N GLU A 81 -3.64 8.58 17.73
CA GLU A 81 -3.38 9.89 17.14
C GLU A 81 -3.72 9.83 15.65
N THR A 82 -4.10 10.95 15.04
CA THR A 82 -4.51 10.97 13.62
C THR A 82 -3.90 12.17 12.92
N TYR A 83 -3.36 11.92 11.72
CA TYR A 83 -2.83 12.93 10.82
C TYR A 83 -3.64 12.93 9.52
N LEU A 84 -3.78 14.09 8.89
CA LEU A 84 -4.22 14.21 7.49
C LEU A 84 -2.98 14.56 6.67
N LEU A 85 -2.58 13.69 5.75
CA LEU A 85 -1.30 13.79 5.04
C LEU A 85 -1.47 13.49 3.54
N PRO A 86 -0.58 14.04 2.69
CA PRO A 86 -0.64 13.85 1.24
C PRO A 86 -0.52 12.38 0.83
N ILE A 87 -1.36 11.96 -0.11
CA ILE A 87 -1.28 10.62 -0.72
C ILE A 87 0.00 10.45 -1.57
N ASP A 88 0.21 9.24 -2.08
CA ASP A 88 1.37 8.84 -2.88
C ASP A 88 2.71 8.99 -2.14
N ASN A 89 2.66 8.81 -0.82
CA ASN A 89 3.82 8.89 0.05
C ASN A 89 3.84 7.74 1.04
N ARG A 90 5.04 7.22 1.29
CA ARG A 90 5.29 6.35 2.43
C ARG A 90 5.36 7.18 3.71
N TYR A 91 4.74 6.71 4.76
CA TYR A 91 4.89 7.27 6.10
C TYR A 91 5.48 6.23 7.02
N THR A 92 6.30 6.70 7.95
CA THR A 92 6.87 5.88 9.02
C THR A 92 6.64 6.58 10.34
N ALA A 93 6.18 5.84 11.35
CA ALA A 93 6.06 6.34 12.70
C ALA A 93 6.90 5.48 13.65
N THR A 94 7.42 6.10 14.70
CA THR A 94 8.07 5.38 15.80
C THR A 94 7.48 5.76 17.14
N ALA A 95 7.32 4.79 18.02
CA ALA A 95 6.96 4.99 19.42
C ALA A 95 8.05 4.49 20.34
N LYS A 96 8.51 5.34 21.26
CA LYS A 96 9.54 5.01 22.24
C LYS A 96 8.91 4.82 23.62
N TYR A 97 8.98 3.60 24.12
CA TYR A 97 8.47 3.18 25.44
C TYR A 97 9.62 2.99 26.42
N VAL A 98 9.35 3.23 27.71
CA VAL A 98 10.28 2.91 28.80
C VAL A 98 9.65 1.84 29.69
N VAL A 99 10.22 0.63 29.67
CA VAL A 99 9.71 -0.55 30.39
C VAL A 99 10.83 -1.07 31.28
N ASN A 100 10.61 -1.12 32.60
CA ASN A 100 11.60 -1.57 33.58
C ASN A 100 12.97 -0.86 33.52
N GLY A 101 13.00 0.37 33.01
CA GLY A 101 14.23 1.15 32.81
C GLY A 101 14.83 1.01 31.40
N ASP A 102 14.43 -0.01 30.66
CA ASP A 102 14.85 -0.21 29.28
C ASP A 102 14.01 0.61 28.32
N THR A 103 14.63 1.04 27.23
CA THR A 103 13.97 1.73 26.13
C THR A 103 13.63 0.74 25.03
N ILE A 104 12.36 0.65 24.67
CA ILE A 104 11.89 -0.13 23.52
C ILE A 104 11.35 0.82 22.48
N MET A 105 11.78 0.65 21.22
CA MET A 105 11.30 1.44 20.10
C MET A 105 10.51 0.54 19.16
N VAL A 106 9.23 0.87 18.98
CA VAL A 106 8.37 0.26 17.96
C VAL A 106 8.38 1.17 16.74
N ILE A 107 8.45 0.57 15.56
CA ILE A 107 8.48 1.26 14.28
C ILE A 107 7.47 0.57 13.36
N ASP A 108 6.65 1.37 12.69
CA ASP A 108 5.77 0.88 11.65
C ASP A 108 5.72 1.85 10.47
N SER A 109 5.51 1.30 9.27
CA SER A 109 5.53 2.07 8.02
C SER A 109 4.61 1.47 6.97
N ASP A 110 3.85 2.34 6.32
CA ASP A 110 3.02 1.96 5.18
C ASP A 110 2.96 3.08 4.14
N GLU A 111 2.47 2.74 2.95
CA GLU A 111 2.25 3.66 1.85
C GLU A 111 0.82 4.18 1.87
N LEU A 112 0.67 5.50 1.99
CA LEU A 112 -0.63 6.15 1.89
C LEU A 112 -0.95 6.38 0.42
N GLY A 113 -1.87 5.60 -0.12
CA GLY A 113 -2.30 5.69 -1.51
C GLY A 113 -3.81 5.62 -1.63
N ASN A 114 -4.32 5.94 -2.81
CA ASN A 114 -5.69 5.66 -3.19
C ASN A 114 -5.75 4.38 -4.04
N GLY A 115 -6.75 3.54 -3.80
CA GLY A 115 -7.00 2.38 -4.65
C GLY A 115 -7.63 2.85 -5.96
N ALA A 116 -6.89 2.85 -7.06
CA ALA A 116 -7.46 3.13 -8.37
C ALA A 116 -7.95 1.84 -9.05
N TYR A 117 -9.16 1.87 -9.60
CA TYR A 117 -9.71 0.78 -10.41
C TYR A 117 -10.41 1.32 -11.66
N LYS A 118 -10.47 0.49 -12.71
CA LYS A 118 -11.26 0.81 -13.89
C LYS A 118 -12.68 0.30 -13.70
N ASN A 119 -13.66 1.16 -13.97
CA ASN A 119 -15.05 0.76 -14.16
C ASN A 119 -15.51 1.31 -15.51
N CYS A 120 -15.83 0.40 -16.43
CA CYS A 120 -16.07 0.76 -17.83
C CYS A 120 -14.84 1.52 -18.38
N ASP A 121 -15.04 2.66 -19.05
CA ASP A 121 -13.96 3.49 -19.59
C ASP A 121 -13.45 4.58 -18.64
N LYS A 122 -13.81 4.53 -17.34
CA LYS A 122 -13.44 5.53 -16.34
C LYS A 122 -12.47 4.96 -15.31
N SER A 123 -11.48 5.77 -14.93
CA SER A 123 -10.72 5.56 -13.70
C SER A 123 -11.56 6.01 -12.52
N CYS A 124 -11.76 5.11 -11.57
CA CYS A 124 -12.48 5.34 -10.33
C CYS A 124 -11.48 5.15 -9.17
N TYR A 125 -11.65 5.94 -8.11
CA TYR A 125 -10.84 5.84 -6.92
C TYR A 125 -11.67 5.31 -5.75
N ASP A 126 -11.02 4.49 -4.94
CA ASP A 126 -11.47 3.99 -3.65
C ASP A 126 -10.45 4.45 -2.61
N TRP A 127 -10.92 5.20 -1.62
CA TRP A 127 -10.07 5.86 -0.64
C TRP A 127 -10.71 5.85 0.76
N GLU A 128 -11.67 4.96 0.97
CA GLU A 128 -12.45 4.94 2.23
C GLU A 128 -11.58 4.72 3.47
N GLU A 129 -10.40 4.10 3.29
CA GLU A 129 -9.48 3.81 4.38
C GLU A 129 -8.07 4.34 4.06
N GLY A 130 -7.63 5.34 4.82
CA GLY A 130 -6.21 5.66 4.91
C GLY A 130 -5.44 4.55 5.64
N ILE A 131 -4.22 4.82 6.10
CA ILE A 131 -3.38 3.77 6.73
C ILE A 131 -3.47 3.78 8.25
N LEU A 132 -3.26 2.60 8.86
CA LEU A 132 -3.06 2.42 10.28
C LEU A 132 -1.61 2.00 10.54
N LEU A 133 -0.87 2.79 11.30
CA LEU A 133 0.46 2.45 11.79
C LEU A 133 0.35 1.91 13.21
N ASP A 134 0.61 0.62 13.37
CA ASP A 134 0.55 -0.10 14.64
C ASP A 134 1.86 0.05 15.42
N LEU A 135 1.83 0.97 16.38
CA LEU A 135 2.95 1.25 17.28
C LEU A 135 2.77 0.58 18.64
N GLU A 136 1.85 -0.39 18.78
CA GLU A 136 1.63 -1.08 20.04
C GLU A 136 2.85 -1.92 20.45
N LEU A 137 3.15 -1.87 21.74
CA LEU A 137 4.14 -2.72 22.37
C LEU A 137 3.60 -4.16 22.46
N LYS A 138 4.16 -5.07 21.67
CA LYS A 138 3.84 -6.50 21.75
C LYS A 138 4.40 -7.09 23.05
N LYS A 139 3.56 -7.84 23.76
CA LYS A 139 3.88 -8.51 25.02
C LYS A 139 4.44 -9.90 24.80
#